data_AF-A0A944HY28-F1
#
_entry.id   AF-A0A944HY28-F1
#
_cell.length_a   1.000
_cell.length_b   1.000
_cell.length_c   1.000
_cell.angle_alpha   90.00
_cell.angle_beta   90.00
_cell.angle_gamma   90.00
#
_symmetry.space_group_name_H-M   'P 1'
#
loop_
_entity.id
_entity.type
_entity.pdbx_description
1 polymer ?
#
loop_
_entity_poly.entity_id
_entity_poly.type
_entity_poly.pdbx_seq_one_letter_code
_entity_poly.pdbx_strand_id
1 'polypeptide(L)'
;MDNTDDLDVCRQVAFRAAQRDHGATAEVLAVVEELLKDDAEYEFVVAFLENLQNLVSHGLDTLRSPDEIRLLLGPRSAICWDTVSDFWAAVADWRIRTGVPLESAAPLLDVQNEPLRMLLWTASRTLSTGEKLGIADAVRYEKAVGLPIPGYSHIAVALRITGQGRP
;
A
#
# COMPACT_ATOMS: atom_id res chain seq x y z
N MET A 1 6.64 10.84 -18.91
CA MET A 1 5.43 9.99 -18.91
C MET A 1 4.62 10.45 -17.70
N ASP A 2 3.31 10.56 -17.82
CA ASP A 2 2.46 11.18 -16.78
C ASP A 2 2.32 10.22 -15.60
N ASN A 3 2.97 10.50 -14.47
CA ASN A 3 2.94 9.68 -13.24
C ASN A 3 1.50 9.37 -12.75
N THR A 4 0.51 10.14 -13.21
CA THR A 4 -0.90 9.93 -12.91
C THR A 4 -1.44 8.63 -13.52
N ASP A 5 -0.95 8.26 -14.71
CA ASP A 5 -1.39 7.06 -15.45
C ASP A 5 -0.84 5.79 -14.80
N ASP A 6 0.45 5.80 -14.42
CA ASP A 6 1.12 4.66 -13.79
C ASP A 6 0.53 4.32 -12.41
N LEU A 7 0.14 5.34 -11.62
CA LEU A 7 -0.50 5.14 -10.33
C LEU A 7 -1.91 4.55 -10.45
N ASP A 8 -2.66 4.92 -11.48
CA ASP A 8 -3.98 4.36 -11.72
C ASP A 8 -3.88 2.90 -12.19
N VAL A 9 -2.97 2.62 -13.13
CA VAL A 9 -2.64 1.25 -13.55
C VAL A 9 -2.24 0.40 -12.35
N CYS A 10 -1.36 0.91 -11.49
CA CYS A 10 -0.92 0.21 -10.28
C CYS A 10 -2.09 -0.20 -9.38
N ARG A 11 -3.04 0.72 -9.11
CA ARG A 11 -4.25 0.42 -8.32
C ARG A 11 -5.14 -0.61 -8.99
N GLN A 12 -5.36 -0.49 -10.30
CA GLN A 12 -6.19 -1.44 -11.05
C GLN A 12 -5.61 -2.86 -11.02
N VAL A 13 -4.30 -3.00 -11.21
CA VAL A 13 -3.61 -4.29 -11.17
C VAL A 13 -3.66 -4.86 -9.76
N ALA A 14 -3.40 -4.06 -8.71
CA ALA A 14 -3.51 -4.50 -7.32
C ALA A 14 -4.94 -4.95 -6.98
N PHE A 15 -5.96 -4.20 -7.40
CA PHE A 15 -7.36 -4.54 -7.17
C PHE A 15 -7.73 -5.88 -7.80
N ARG A 16 -7.28 -6.15 -9.03
CA ARG A 16 -7.49 -7.45 -9.70
C ARG A 16 -6.73 -8.58 -9.02
N ALA A 17 -5.46 -8.36 -8.67
CA ALA A 17 -4.63 -9.37 -8.00
C ALA A 17 -5.16 -9.73 -6.61
N ALA A 18 -5.81 -8.80 -5.91
CA ALA A 18 -6.41 -9.01 -4.60
C ALA A 18 -7.66 -9.91 -4.64
N GLN A 19 -8.38 -9.98 -5.76
CA GLN A 19 -9.61 -10.77 -5.86
C GLN A 19 -9.32 -12.26 -5.68
N ARG A 20 -10.12 -12.93 -4.85
CA ARG A 20 -9.98 -14.38 -4.58
C ARG A 20 -10.20 -15.20 -5.85
N ASP A 21 -11.15 -14.81 -6.69
CA ASP A 21 -11.52 -15.53 -7.92
C ASP A 21 -10.64 -15.15 -9.14
N HIS A 22 -9.68 -14.24 -8.99
CA HIS A 22 -8.81 -13.88 -10.10
C HIS A 22 -7.71 -14.93 -10.30
N GLY A 23 -7.78 -15.62 -11.44
CA GLY A 23 -6.89 -16.73 -11.77
C GLY A 23 -5.43 -16.36 -12.03
N ALA A 24 -5.09 -15.08 -12.14
CA ALA A 24 -3.76 -14.61 -12.54
C ALA A 24 -2.92 -14.00 -11.38
N THR A 25 -3.37 -14.08 -10.12
CA THR A 25 -2.67 -13.44 -8.99
C THR A 25 -1.22 -13.94 -8.86
N ALA A 26 -0.98 -15.23 -9.02
CA ALA A 26 0.37 -15.80 -8.87
C ALA A 26 1.31 -15.32 -10.00
N GLU A 27 0.80 -15.23 -11.23
CA GLU A 27 1.50 -14.74 -12.40
C GLU A 27 1.85 -13.25 -12.26
N VAL A 28 0.92 -12.44 -11.76
CA VAL A 28 1.18 -11.02 -11.47
C VAL A 28 2.29 -10.88 -10.43
N LEU A 29 2.24 -11.65 -9.34
CA LEU A 29 3.27 -11.60 -8.29
C LEU A 29 4.63 -12.11 -8.79
N ALA A 30 4.66 -13.08 -9.71
CA ALA A 30 5.88 -13.51 -10.36
C ALA A 30 6.50 -12.42 -11.25
N VAL A 31 5.68 -11.66 -12.00
CA VAL A 31 6.14 -10.48 -12.76
C VAL A 31 6.71 -9.42 -11.82
N VAL A 32 6.03 -9.15 -10.70
CA VAL A 32 6.49 -8.19 -9.68
C VAL A 32 7.83 -8.59 -9.08
N GLU A 33 8.05 -9.88 -8.80
CA GLU A 33 9.35 -10.40 -8.34
C GLU A 33 10.47 -10.20 -9.37
N GLU A 34 10.17 -10.34 -10.66
CA GLU A 34 11.13 -10.11 -11.73
C GLU A 34 11.46 -8.61 -11.90
N LEU A 35 10.46 -7.72 -11.80
CA LEU A 35 10.65 -6.27 -11.87
C LEU A 35 11.58 -5.74 -10.76
N LEU A 36 11.57 -6.34 -9.58
CA LEU A 36 12.48 -5.98 -8.48
C LEU A 36 13.97 -6.20 -8.76
N LYS A 37 14.34 -6.77 -9.92
CA LYS A 37 15.73 -6.83 -10.39
C LYS A 37 16.20 -5.51 -11.00
N ASP A 38 15.28 -4.64 -11.38
CA ASP A 38 15.56 -3.32 -11.94
C ASP A 38 15.24 -2.23 -10.91
N ASP A 39 16.26 -1.48 -10.51
CA ASP A 39 16.13 -0.38 -9.55
C ASP A 39 15.17 0.72 -10.07
N ALA A 40 15.01 0.87 -11.39
CA ALA A 40 14.08 1.82 -11.98
C ALA A 40 12.61 1.48 -11.68
N GLU A 41 12.31 0.20 -11.46
CA GLU A 41 10.96 -0.31 -11.24
C GLU A 41 10.60 -0.42 -9.75
N TYR A 42 11.57 -0.21 -8.86
CA TYR A 42 11.40 -0.40 -7.42
C TYR A 42 10.26 0.45 -6.83
N GLU A 43 10.18 1.74 -7.19
CA GLU A 43 9.12 2.64 -6.70
C GLU A 43 7.73 2.14 -7.12
N PHE A 44 7.59 1.68 -8.38
CA PHE A 44 6.32 1.12 -8.89
C PHE A 44 5.93 -0.17 -8.16
N VAL A 45 6.89 -1.10 -7.98
CA VAL A 45 6.63 -2.37 -7.31
C VAL A 45 6.21 -2.15 -5.86
N VAL A 46 6.90 -1.28 -5.12
CA VAL A 46 6.54 -1.03 -3.72
C VAL A 46 5.15 -0.40 -3.61
N ALA A 47 4.80 0.53 -4.49
CA ALA A 47 3.45 1.09 -4.56
C ALA A 47 2.40 0.01 -4.87
N PHE A 48 2.69 -0.92 -5.78
CA PHE A 48 1.80 -2.05 -6.06
C PHE A 48 1.60 -2.95 -4.84
N LEU A 49 2.69 -3.32 -4.15
CA LEU A 49 2.63 -4.18 -2.97
C LEU A 49 1.90 -3.50 -1.81
N GLU A 50 2.07 -2.19 -1.63
CA GLU A 50 1.31 -1.41 -0.64
C GLU A 50 -0.19 -1.38 -0.96
N ASN A 51 -0.56 -1.07 -2.20
CA ASN A 51 -1.95 -1.11 -2.64
C ASN A 51 -2.59 -2.48 -2.40
N LEU A 52 -1.85 -3.55 -2.72
CA LEU A 52 -2.29 -4.93 -2.50
C LEU A 52 -2.46 -5.23 -1.01
N GLN A 53 -1.50 -4.86 -0.16
CA GLN A 53 -1.61 -5.02 1.30
C GLN A 53 -2.81 -4.31 1.89
N ASN A 54 -3.05 -3.07 1.47
CA ASN A 54 -4.17 -2.27 1.93
C ASN A 54 -5.49 -2.95 1.57
N LEU A 55 -5.64 -3.40 0.32
CA LEU A 55 -6.82 -4.15 -0.13
C LEU A 55 -7.07 -5.42 0.69
N VAL A 56 -6.07 -6.27 0.83
CA VAL A 56 -6.24 -7.57 1.54
C VAL A 56 -6.36 -7.41 3.04
N SER A 57 -6.04 -6.24 3.60
CA SER A 57 -6.24 -5.94 5.02
C SER A 57 -7.72 -5.79 5.42
N HIS A 58 -8.62 -5.54 4.46
CA HIS A 58 -10.03 -5.27 4.74
C HIS A 58 -10.83 -6.49 5.22
N GLY A 59 -10.29 -7.71 5.10
CA GLY A 59 -10.93 -8.93 5.60
C GLY A 59 -12.23 -9.30 4.87
N LEU A 60 -12.36 -8.90 3.61
CA LEU A 60 -13.53 -9.19 2.77
C LEU A 60 -13.40 -10.57 2.13
N ASP A 61 -14.47 -11.37 2.14
CA ASP A 61 -14.48 -12.73 1.58
C ASP A 61 -14.15 -12.78 0.07
N THR A 62 -14.44 -11.71 -0.65
CA THR A 62 -14.14 -11.56 -2.08
C THR A 62 -12.67 -11.30 -2.36
N LEU A 63 -11.90 -10.88 -1.34
CA LEU A 63 -10.47 -10.62 -1.43
C LEU A 63 -9.70 -11.75 -0.76
N ARG A 64 -8.49 -12.03 -1.27
CA ARG A 64 -7.53 -12.87 -0.57
C ARG A 64 -7.14 -12.22 0.76
N SER A 65 -6.75 -13.04 1.72
CA SER A 65 -6.16 -12.63 2.98
C SER A 65 -4.69 -12.22 2.80
N PRO A 66 -4.12 -11.45 3.74
CA PRO A 66 -2.69 -11.11 3.73
C PRO A 66 -1.80 -12.37 3.70
N ASP A 67 -2.17 -13.41 4.45
CA ASP A 67 -1.41 -14.66 4.53
C ASP A 67 -1.43 -15.44 3.21
N GLU A 68 -2.59 -15.50 2.53
CA GLU A 68 -2.68 -16.11 1.20
C GLU A 68 -1.81 -15.39 0.16
N ILE A 69 -1.73 -14.05 0.20
CA ILE A 69 -0.82 -13.31 -0.68
C ILE A 69 0.64 -13.58 -0.30
N ARG A 70 0.97 -13.56 1.00
CA ARG A 70 2.34 -13.74 1.50
C ARG A 70 2.95 -15.08 1.08
N LEU A 71 2.14 -16.13 0.94
CA LEU A 71 2.54 -17.45 0.45
C LEU A 71 2.89 -17.50 -1.04
N LEU A 72 2.43 -16.52 -1.82
CA LEU A 72 2.67 -16.44 -3.28
C LEU A 72 3.85 -15.55 -3.64
N LEU A 73 4.38 -14.79 -2.67
CA LEU A 73 5.48 -13.86 -2.91
C LEU A 73 6.80 -14.61 -3.13
N GLY A 74 7.57 -14.11 -4.09
CA GLY A 74 8.98 -14.46 -4.23
C GLY A 74 9.83 -13.81 -3.12
N PRO A 75 11.14 -14.16 -3.03
CA PRO A 75 11.99 -13.68 -1.95
C PRO A 75 12.14 -12.16 -1.86
N ARG A 76 12.26 -11.44 -2.99
CA ARG A 76 12.42 -9.97 -2.95
C ARG A 76 11.12 -9.28 -2.61
N SER A 77 10.04 -9.71 -3.27
CA SER A 77 8.70 -9.19 -3.02
C SER A 77 8.24 -9.46 -1.59
N ALA A 78 8.63 -10.58 -0.98
CA ALA A 78 8.43 -10.87 0.44
C ALA A 78 9.15 -9.87 1.36
N ILE A 79 10.39 -9.49 1.05
CA ILE A 79 11.13 -8.48 1.84
C ILE A 79 10.43 -7.11 1.74
N CYS A 80 10.04 -6.69 0.53
CA CYS A 80 9.29 -5.45 0.34
C CYS A 80 7.94 -5.49 1.08
N TRP A 81 7.25 -6.62 1.04
CA TRP A 81 6.00 -6.82 1.74
C TRP A 81 6.13 -6.65 3.26
N ASP A 82 7.14 -7.32 3.84
CA ASP A 82 7.40 -7.23 5.28
C ASP A 82 7.82 -5.80 5.66
N THR A 83 8.63 -5.12 4.83
CA THR A 83 9.03 -3.71 5.02
C THR A 83 7.82 -2.76 5.05
N VAL A 84 6.86 -2.93 4.13
CA VAL A 84 5.63 -2.13 4.10
C VAL A 84 4.75 -2.47 5.31
N SER A 85 4.69 -3.74 5.72
CA SER A 85 3.95 -4.16 6.92
C SER A 85 4.51 -3.52 8.19
N ASP A 86 5.84 -3.52 8.35
CA ASP A 86 6.54 -2.90 9.49
C ASP A 86 6.31 -1.39 9.55
N PHE A 87 6.31 -0.72 8.39
CA PHE A 87 5.97 0.70 8.31
C PHE A 87 4.55 0.98 8.84
N TRP A 88 3.55 0.26 8.34
CA TRP A 88 2.16 0.47 8.75
C TRP A 88 1.93 0.08 10.22
N ALA A 89 2.65 -0.93 10.73
CA ALA A 89 2.64 -1.26 12.15
C ALA A 89 3.21 -0.10 13.00
N ALA A 90 4.30 0.53 12.56
CA ALA A 90 4.88 1.69 13.25
C ALA A 90 3.94 2.90 13.24
N VAL A 91 3.21 3.14 12.14
CA VAL A 91 2.15 4.17 12.07
C VAL A 91 1.03 3.87 13.08
N ALA A 92 0.57 2.61 13.15
CA ALA A 92 -0.47 2.17 14.09
C ALA A 92 -0.03 2.40 15.54
N ASP A 93 1.17 1.95 15.89
CA ASP A 93 1.74 2.09 17.23
C ASP A 93 1.91 3.57 17.62
N TRP A 94 2.37 4.40 16.68
CA TRP A 94 2.46 5.84 16.91
C TRP A 94 1.08 6.46 17.16
N ARG A 95 0.07 6.12 16.35
CA ARG A 95 -1.30 6.60 16.55
C ARG A 95 -1.83 6.25 17.93
N ILE A 96 -1.66 4.99 18.36
CA ILE A 96 -2.03 4.53 19.70
C ILE A 96 -1.34 5.37 20.78
N ARG A 97 -0.01 5.59 20.67
CA ARG A 97 0.74 6.39 21.65
C ARG A 97 0.30 7.86 21.72
N THR A 98 -0.16 8.44 20.61
CA THR A 98 -0.63 9.84 20.60
C THR A 98 -2.02 10.01 21.23
N GLY A 99 -2.75 8.93 21.52
CA GLY A 99 -4.04 8.97 22.19
C GLY A 99 -5.20 9.56 21.35
N VAL A 100 -4.97 9.86 20.08
CA VAL A 100 -6.03 10.31 19.17
C VAL A 100 -6.81 9.08 18.69
N PRO A 101 -8.13 9.03 18.84
CA PRO A 101 -8.94 7.89 18.42
C PRO A 101 -8.74 7.54 16.94
N LEU A 102 -8.71 6.24 16.65
CA LEU A 102 -8.76 5.74 15.28
C LEU A 102 -10.22 5.66 14.81
N GLU A 103 -10.44 5.93 13.54
CA GLU A 103 -11.77 5.88 12.94
C GLU A 103 -12.13 4.45 12.54
N SER A 104 -13.41 4.08 12.61
CA SER A 104 -13.87 2.78 12.12
C SER A 104 -13.66 2.63 10.61
N ALA A 105 -13.33 1.41 10.16
CA ALA A 105 -13.29 1.08 8.74
C ALA A 105 -14.68 0.84 8.12
N ALA A 106 -15.76 0.68 8.90
CA ALA A 106 -17.08 0.34 8.34
C ALA A 106 -17.57 1.31 7.24
N PRO A 107 -17.50 2.66 7.42
CA PRO A 107 -17.91 3.59 6.37
C PRO A 107 -17.07 3.52 5.10
N LEU A 108 -15.80 3.10 5.21
CA LEU A 108 -14.90 2.88 4.07
C LEU A 108 -15.36 1.67 3.25
N LEU A 109 -15.78 0.60 3.92
CA LEU A 109 -16.19 -0.65 3.29
C LEU A 109 -17.59 -0.57 2.66
N ASP A 110 -18.44 0.37 3.10
CA ASP A 110 -19.79 0.60 2.57
C ASP A 110 -19.82 1.42 1.26
N VAL A 111 -18.67 1.92 0.77
CA VAL A 111 -18.61 2.75 -0.45
C VAL A 111 -19.00 1.96 -1.69
N GLN A 112 -20.10 2.37 -2.33
CA GLN A 112 -20.67 1.69 -3.51
C GLN A 112 -20.11 2.19 -4.85
N ASN A 113 -19.63 3.43 -4.92
CA ASN A 113 -19.05 3.97 -6.16
C ASN A 113 -17.71 3.30 -6.44
N GLU A 114 -17.60 2.55 -7.54
CA GLU A 114 -16.43 1.68 -7.76
C GLU A 114 -15.09 2.43 -7.87
N PRO A 115 -15.00 3.53 -8.63
CA PRO A 115 -13.76 4.32 -8.69
C PRO A 115 -13.34 4.86 -7.32
N LEU A 116 -14.29 5.40 -6.56
CA LEU A 116 -14.03 5.92 -5.22
C LEU A 116 -13.64 4.80 -4.25
N ARG A 117 -14.31 3.66 -4.32
CA ARG A 117 -13.99 2.46 -3.52
C ARG A 117 -12.56 2.00 -3.78
N MET A 118 -12.16 1.85 -5.05
CA MET A 118 -10.80 1.44 -5.40
C MET A 118 -9.77 2.43 -4.84
N LEU A 119 -10.00 3.73 -5.01
CA LEU A 119 -9.12 4.76 -4.47
C LEU A 119 -9.00 4.69 -2.95
N LEU A 120 -10.12 4.60 -2.24
CA LEU A 120 -10.13 4.65 -0.78
C LEU A 120 -9.58 3.37 -0.14
N TRP A 121 -9.90 2.21 -0.71
CA TRP A 121 -9.43 0.91 -0.23
C TRP A 121 -7.93 0.73 -0.45
N THR A 122 -7.40 1.15 -1.61
CA THR A 122 -5.95 1.10 -1.84
C THR A 122 -5.17 2.12 -1.01
N ALA A 123 -5.82 3.20 -0.56
CA ALA A 123 -5.21 4.25 0.26
C ALA A 123 -5.35 4.06 1.78
N SER A 124 -6.01 2.98 2.23
CA SER A 124 -6.31 2.76 3.65
C SER A 124 -6.11 1.30 4.05
N ARG A 125 -5.63 1.08 5.27
CA ARG A 125 -5.49 -0.24 5.88
C ARG A 125 -6.53 -0.42 6.97
N THR A 126 -7.18 -1.58 7.01
CA THR A 126 -8.00 -1.99 8.15
C THR A 126 -7.13 -2.76 9.14
N LEU A 127 -7.19 -2.36 10.40
CA LEU A 127 -6.51 -3.04 11.50
C LEU A 127 -7.35 -4.22 11.98
N SER A 128 -6.72 -5.17 12.68
CA SER A 128 -7.40 -6.34 13.25
C SER A 128 -8.50 -5.98 14.25
N THR A 129 -8.45 -4.78 14.82
CA THR A 129 -9.44 -4.21 15.74
C THR A 129 -10.63 -3.54 15.01
N GLY A 130 -10.59 -3.42 13.68
CA GLY A 130 -11.67 -2.89 12.83
C GLY A 130 -11.59 -1.40 12.54
N GLU A 131 -10.65 -0.67 13.14
CA GLU A 131 -10.33 0.70 12.78
C GLU A 131 -9.46 0.78 11.51
N LYS A 132 -9.41 1.96 10.90
CA LYS A 132 -8.60 2.23 9.71
C LYS A 132 -7.42 3.14 10.00
N LEU A 133 -6.36 2.94 9.24
CA LEU A 133 -5.28 3.89 9.01
C LEU A 133 -5.30 4.30 7.55
N GLY A 134 -5.07 5.58 7.26
CA GLY A 134 -4.97 6.06 5.88
C GLY A 134 -3.67 6.81 5.61
N ILE A 135 -3.50 7.23 4.37
CA ILE A 135 -2.38 8.10 3.94
C ILE A 135 -2.23 9.32 4.85
N ALA A 136 -3.32 9.90 5.35
CA ALA A 136 -3.27 11.04 6.27
C ALA A 136 -2.53 10.70 7.58
N ASP A 137 -2.65 9.48 8.08
CA ASP A 137 -1.94 9.03 9.29
C ASP A 137 -0.46 8.77 8.99
N ALA A 138 -0.15 8.17 7.84
CA ALA A 138 1.22 7.98 7.38
C ALA A 138 1.96 9.33 7.23
N VAL A 139 1.33 10.35 6.64
CA VAL A 139 1.90 11.70 6.51
C VAL A 139 2.12 12.37 7.87
N ARG A 140 1.19 12.20 8.82
CA ARG A 140 1.38 12.75 10.17
C ARG A 140 2.49 12.03 10.93
N TYR A 141 2.61 10.71 10.76
CA TYR A 141 3.69 9.92 11.32
C TYR A 141 5.04 10.38 10.77
N GLU A 142 5.19 10.48 9.44
CA GLU A 142 6.41 10.96 8.79
C GLU A 142 6.82 12.34 9.30
N LYS A 143 5.88 13.28 9.43
CA LYS A 143 6.15 14.61 10.02
C LYS A 143 6.61 14.56 11.48
N ALA A 144 6.15 13.58 12.24
CA ALA A 144 6.48 13.45 13.66
C ALA A 144 7.80 12.72 13.91
N VAL A 145 8.14 11.72 13.09
CA VAL A 145 9.29 10.84 13.32
C VAL A 145 10.44 11.00 12.31
N GLY A 146 10.21 11.69 11.19
CA GLY A 146 11.19 11.89 10.12
C GLY A 146 11.47 10.65 9.26
N LEU A 147 10.66 9.59 9.37
CA LEU A 147 10.78 8.37 8.58
C LEU A 147 9.81 8.41 7.40
N PRO A 148 10.30 8.34 6.14
CA PRO A 148 9.44 8.38 4.96
C PRO A 148 8.65 7.07 4.78
N ILE A 149 7.55 7.14 4.06
CA ILE A 149 6.79 5.98 3.60
C ILE A 149 7.67 5.15 2.63
N PRO A 150 7.79 3.82 2.79
CA PRO A 150 8.50 2.95 1.84
C PRO A 150 7.94 3.11 0.42
N GLY A 151 8.80 3.38 -0.56
CA GLY A 151 8.39 3.58 -1.97
C GLY A 151 7.57 4.86 -2.25
N TYR A 152 7.13 5.56 -1.22
CA TYR A 152 6.25 6.73 -1.33
C TYR A 152 6.89 7.96 -0.69
N SER A 153 7.96 8.47 -1.27
CA SER A 153 8.49 9.76 -0.85
C SER A 153 7.96 10.86 -1.77
N HIS A 154 6.73 11.32 -1.51
CA HIS A 154 6.30 12.62 -2.04
C HIS A 154 7.28 13.72 -1.64
N ILE A 155 8.01 13.55 -0.53
CA ILE A 155 9.12 14.41 -0.13
C ILE A 155 10.34 14.24 -1.05
N ALA A 156 10.78 13.05 -1.45
CA ALA A 156 11.91 12.87 -2.36
C ALA A 156 11.56 13.26 -3.80
N VAL A 157 10.34 12.99 -4.24
CA VAL A 157 9.80 13.50 -5.52
C VAL A 157 9.68 15.03 -5.47
N ALA A 158 9.14 15.62 -4.40
CA ALA A 158 9.08 17.07 -4.23
C ALA A 158 10.47 17.71 -4.07
N LEU A 159 11.43 17.06 -3.43
CA LEU A 159 12.82 17.52 -3.28
C LEU A 159 13.61 17.40 -4.60
N ARG A 160 13.36 16.36 -5.41
CA ARG A 160 13.86 16.26 -6.80
C ARG A 160 13.25 17.36 -7.68
N ILE A 161 11.95 17.61 -7.57
CA ILE A 161 11.22 18.63 -8.35
C ILE A 161 11.62 20.05 -7.94
N THR A 162 11.90 20.30 -6.66
CA THR A 162 12.36 21.63 -6.16
C THR A 162 13.87 21.84 -6.29
N GLY A 163 14.61 20.88 -6.87
CA GLY A 163 16.05 21.00 -7.12
C GLY A 163 16.93 20.94 -5.87
N GLN A 164 16.40 20.49 -4.73
CA GLN A 164 17.15 20.39 -3.47
C GLN A 164 17.74 19.00 -3.20
N GLY A 165 17.45 18.01 -4.04
CA GLY A 165 18.10 16.70 -4.01
C GLY A 165 19.14 16.56 -5.11
N ARG A 166 20.41 16.85 -4.81
CA ARG A 166 21.57 16.31 -5.54
C ARG A 166 22.65 15.92 -4.52
N PRO A 167 23.49 14.92 -4.87
CA PRO A 167 23.96 13.85 -3.99
C PRO A 167 24.68 14.30 -2.73
#